data_AF-A0A961L7J3-F1
#
_entry.id   AF-A0A961L7J3-F1
#
_cell.length_a   1.000
_cell.length_b   1.000
_cell.length_c   1.000
_cell.angle_alpha   90.00
_cell.angle_beta   90.00
_cell.angle_gamma   90.00
#
_symmetry.space_group_name_H-M   'P 1'
#
loop_
_entity.id
_entity.type
_entity.pdbx_description
1 polymer ?
#
loop_
_entity_poly.entity_id
_entity_poly.type
_entity_poly.pdbx_seq_one_letter_code
_entity_poly.pdbx_strand_id
1 'polypeptide(L)' 'MHIEPGVLDASKIAYANAAAVATLGAFAPKFLSRPLDIAKTAAAAVFFSVFMQVWHTPVGPSELHFVGASAVYLTF' A
#
# COMPACT_ATOMS: atom_id res chain seq x y z
N MET A 1 3.19 4.96 7.49
CA MET A 1 4.61 5.34 7.40
C MET A 1 5.14 4.77 6.10
N HIS A 2 5.60 5.62 5.18
CA HIS A 2 6.44 5.16 4.05
C HIS A 2 7.91 5.34 4.43
N ILE A 3 8.79 4.56 3.82
CA ILE A 3 10.23 4.64 4.06
C ILE A 3 10.84 5.45 2.93
N GLU A 4 11.61 6.48 3.26
CA GLU A 4 12.20 7.35 2.25
C GLU A 4 13.22 6.60 1.37
N PRO A 5 13.33 6.95 0.08
CA PRO A 5 14.36 6.39 -0.79
C PRO A 5 15.77 6.63 -0.23
N GLY A 6 16.64 5.62 -0.33
CA GLY A 6 18.02 5.69 0.16
C GLY A 6 18.22 5.31 1.62
N VAL A 7 17.15 5.05 2.39
CA VAL A 7 17.22 4.60 3.79
C VAL A 7 17.51 3.10 3.92
N LEU A 8 17.06 2.29 2.96
CA LEU A 8 17.22 0.83 2.97
C LEU A 8 18.35 0.37 2.05
N ASP A 9 19.10 -0.63 2.52
CA ASP A 9 20.06 -1.36 1.70
C ASP A 9 19.36 -2.18 0.59
N ALA A 10 20.06 -2.39 -0.52
CA ALA A 10 19.55 -3.10 -1.69
C ALA A 10 19.02 -4.50 -1.37
N SER A 11 19.66 -5.22 -0.43
CA SER A 11 19.20 -6.55 0.00
C SER A 11 17.80 -6.51 0.61
N LYS A 12 17.52 -5.53 1.48
CA LYS A 12 16.20 -5.36 2.11
C LYS A 12 15.12 -5.01 1.09
N ILE A 13 15.46 -4.16 0.12
CA ILE A 13 14.55 -3.82 -0.98
C ILE A 13 14.22 -5.08 -1.80
N ALA A 14 15.23 -5.91 -2.11
CA ALA A 14 15.04 -7.16 -2.84
C ALA A 14 14.10 -8.13 -2.09
N TYR A 15 14.33 -8.34 -0.79
CA TYR A 15 13.45 -9.19 0.02
C TYR A 15 12.03 -8.63 0.15
N ALA A 16 11.87 -7.32 0.32
CA ALA A 16 10.56 -6.67 0.40
C ALA A 16 9.77 -6.84 -0.91
N ASN A 17 10.43 -6.64 -2.06
CA ASN A 17 9.81 -6.84 -3.37
C ASN A 17 9.45 -8.31 -3.61
N ALA A 18 10.33 -9.24 -3.24
CA ALA A 18 10.05 -10.68 -3.36
C ALA A 18 8.80 -11.07 -2.53
N ALA A 19 8.71 -10.60 -1.28
CA ALA A 19 7.55 -10.84 -0.43
C ALA A 19 6.26 -10.22 -0.99
N ALA A 20 6.32 -8.98 -1.47
CA ALA A 20 5.18 -8.29 -2.07
C ALA A 20 4.66 -9.01 -3.31
N VAL A 21 5.56 -9.36 -4.25
CA VAL A 21 5.20 -10.07 -5.49
C VAL A 21 4.67 -11.47 -5.19
N ALA A 22 5.30 -12.21 -4.27
CA ALA A 22 4.83 -13.54 -3.88
C ALA A 22 3.41 -13.48 -3.28
N THR A 23 3.15 -12.50 -2.42
CA THR A 23 1.81 -12.30 -1.82
C THR A 23 0.78 -11.95 -2.88
N LEU A 24 1.07 -10.99 -3.76
CA LEU A 24 0.16 -10.63 -4.86
C LEU A 24 -0.11 -11.81 -5.79
N GLY A 25 0.94 -12.56 -6.15
CA GLY A 25 0.83 -13.76 -6.99
C GLY A 25 -0.06 -14.84 -6.36
N ALA A 26 0.04 -15.05 -5.04
CA ALA A 26 -0.76 -16.04 -4.33
C ALA A 26 -2.27 -15.73 -4.37
N PHE A 27 -2.65 -14.45 -4.35
CA PHE A 27 -4.06 -14.03 -4.33
C PHE A 27 -4.61 -13.59 -5.71
N ALA A 28 -3.74 -13.38 -6.70
CA ALA A 28 -4.11 -12.85 -8.02
C ALA A 28 -5.22 -13.63 -8.73
N PRO A 29 -5.22 -14.98 -8.82
CA PRO A 29 -6.26 -15.71 -9.56
C PRO A 29 -7.68 -15.49 -9.01
N LYS A 30 -7.80 -15.48 -7.68
CA LYS A 30 -9.08 -15.24 -7.00
C LYS A 30 -9.52 -13.78 -7.12
N PHE A 31 -8.58 -12.84 -7.09
CA PHE A 31 -8.87 -11.43 -7.24
C PHE A 31 -9.32 -11.08 -8.68
N LEU A 32 -8.59 -11.56 -9.69
CA LEU A 32 -8.84 -11.26 -11.09
C LEU A 32 -10.15 -11.88 -11.62
N SER A 33 -10.65 -12.94 -10.98
CA SER A 33 -11.96 -13.53 -11.32
C SER A 33 -13.15 -12.74 -10.77
N ARG A 34 -12.91 -11.66 -10.01
CA ARG A 34 -13.96 -10.87 -9.35
C ARG A 34 -13.87 -9.40 -9.79
N PRO A 35 -14.53 -9.00 -10.88
CA PRO A 35 -14.40 -7.66 -11.44
C PRO A 35 -14.85 -6.54 -10.47
N LEU A 36 -15.82 -6.83 -9.60
CA LEU A 36 -16.25 -5.89 -8.56
C LEU A 36 -15.15 -5.63 -7.52
N ASP A 37 -14.38 -6.65 -7.15
CA ASP A 37 -13.27 -6.51 -6.20
C ASP A 37 -12.17 -5.63 -6.81
N ILE A 38 -11.95 -5.69 -8.13
CA ILE A 38 -11.03 -4.80 -8.83
C ILE A 38 -11.48 -3.34 -8.73
N ALA A 39 -12.76 -3.06 -8.98
CA ALA A 39 -13.31 -1.71 -8.87
C ALA A 39 -13.22 -1.17 -7.44
N LYS A 40 -13.52 -2.00 -6.44
CA LYS A 40 -13.35 -1.66 -5.02
C LYS A 40 -11.90 -1.36 -4.66
N THR A 41 -10.95 -2.18 -5.12
CA THR A 41 -9.52 -1.94 -4.92
C THR A 41 -9.06 -0.64 -5.58
N ALA A 42 -9.55 -0.32 -6.78
CA ALA A 42 -9.25 0.94 -7.44
C ALA A 42 -9.79 2.15 -6.64
N ALA A 43 -11.03 2.06 -6.16
CA ALA A 43 -11.60 3.09 -5.29
C ALA A 43 -10.81 3.24 -3.98
N ALA A 44 -10.48 2.11 -3.33
CA ALA A 44 -9.63 2.07 -2.14
C ALA A 44 -8.26 2.74 -2.37
N ALA A 45 -7.63 2.48 -3.52
CA ALA A 45 -6.35 3.09 -3.89
C ALA A 45 -6.46 4.62 -4.05
N VAL A 46 -7.55 5.12 -4.65
CA VAL A 46 -7.82 6.56 -4.76
C VAL A 46 -7.98 7.18 -3.37
N PHE A 47 -8.83 6.61 -2.51
CA PHE A 47 -9.04 7.11 -1.16
C PHE A 47 -7.76 7.12 -0.33
N PHE A 48 -7.02 6.01 -0.35
CA PHE A 48 -5.73 5.90 0.31
C PHE A 48 -4.76 6.98 -0.16
N SER A 49 -4.66 7.21 -1.47
CA SER A 49 -3.75 8.21 -2.04
C SER A 49 -4.12 9.62 -1.61
N VAL A 50 -5.41 9.97 -1.63
CA VAL A 50 -5.89 11.27 -1.15
C VAL A 50 -5.54 11.45 0.33
N PHE A 51 -5.82 10.46 1.17
CA PHE A 51 -5.59 10.57 2.61
C PHE A 51 -4.11 10.73 2.94
N MET A 52 -3.24 9.97 2.24
CA MET A 52 -1.79 10.10 2.36
C MET A 52 -1.28 11.51 2.02
N GLN A 53 -1.94 12.22 1.10
CA GLN A 53 -1.56 13.57 0.66
C GLN A 53 -2.19 14.70 1.47
N VAL A 54 -3.41 14.49 2.00
CA VAL A 54 -4.15 15.52 2.75
C VAL A 54 -3.38 16.00 3.98
N TRP A 55 -2.70 15.09 4.67
CA TRP A 55 -1.87 15.44 5.80
C TRP A 55 -0.70 14.48 5.98
N HIS A 56 0.50 15.05 5.98
CA HIS A 56 1.71 14.34 6.35
C HIS A 56 2.72 15.27 7.03
N THR A 57 3.53 14.71 7.91
CA THR A 57 4.59 15.43 8.63
C THR A 57 5.85 14.59 8.73
N PRO A 58 7.05 15.17 8.54
CA PRO A 58 8.30 14.44 8.71
C PRO A 58 8.50 13.96 10.15
N VAL A 59 8.92 12.70 10.31
CA VAL A 59 9.25 12.06 11.60
C VAL A 59 10.48 11.16 11.42
N GLY A 60 11.66 11.72 11.62
CA GLY A 60 12.93 11.01 11.43
C GLY A 60 13.15 10.63 9.95
N PRO A 61 13.58 9.39 9.63
CA PRO A 61 13.79 8.92 8.25
C PRO A 61 12.48 8.49 7.54
N SER A 62 11.34 8.97 8.01
CA SER A 62 10.01 8.57 7.57
C SER A 62 9.03 9.74 7.70
N GLU A 63 7.85 9.59 7.12
CA GLU A 63 6.75 10.53 7.27
C GLU A 63 5.55 9.87 7.98
N LEU A 64 4.94 10.64 8.88
CA LEU A 64 3.65 10.31 9.45
C LEU A 64 2.58 10.80 8.49
N HIS A 65 1.67 9.90 8.08
CA HIS A 65 0.56 10.23 7.18
C HIS A 65 -0.77 9.94 7.85
N PHE A 66 -1.79 10.66 7.43
CA PHE A 66 -3.16 10.20 7.62
C PHE A 66 -3.44 9.05 6.64
N VAL A 67 -3.33 7.80 7.10
CA VAL A 67 -3.43 6.63 6.21
C VAL A 67 -4.87 6.13 6.05
N GLY A 68 -5.65 6.12 7.14
CA GLY A 68 -7.02 5.58 7.15
C GLY A 68 -7.11 4.07 6.80
N ALA A 69 -6.02 3.30 6.92
CA ALA A 69 -5.94 1.92 6.43
C ALA A 69 -7.07 1.01 6.94
N SER A 70 -7.40 1.06 8.23
CA SER A 70 -8.49 0.26 8.80
C SER A 70 -9.86 0.66 8.25
N ALA A 71 -10.09 1.95 8.02
CA ALA A 71 -11.34 2.43 7.43
C ALA A 71 -11.48 1.96 5.98
N VAL A 72 -10.39 2.06 5.19
CA VAL A 72 -10.36 1.53 3.82
C VAL A 72 -10.63 0.02 3.81
N TYR A 73 -9.97 -0.74 4.67
CA TYR A 73 -10.15 -2.20 4.76
C TYR A 73 -11.57 -2.63 5.13
N LEU A 74 -12.24 -1.91 6.02
CA LEU A 74 -13.62 -2.24 6.44
C LEU A 74 -14.68 -1.79 5.44
N THR A 75 -14.36 -0.86 4.53
CA THR A 75 -15.32 -0.24 3.61
C THR A 75 -15.32 -0.90 2.23
N PHE A 76 -14.17 -1.36 1.74
CA PHE A 76 -13.99 -1.90 0.39
C PHE A 76 -13.83 -3.42 0.39
#